data_AF-A0A6G3DFM4-F1
#
_entry.id   AF-A0A6G3DFM4-F1
#
_cell.length_a   1.000
_cell.length_b   1.000
_cell.length_c   1.000
_cell.angle_alpha   90.00
_cell.angle_beta   90.00
_cell.angle_gamma   90.00
#
_symmetry.space_group_name_H-M   'P 1'
#
loop_
_entity.id
_entity.type
_entity.pdbx_description
1 polymer ?
#
loop_
_entity_poly.entity_id
_entity_poly.type
_entity_poly.pdbx_seq_one_letter_code
_entity_poly.pdbx_strand_id
1 'polypeptide(L)' 'MGESHTWTAAPAAAEQARSVLAAAWSCAVTAEGGREEFVGAHTVTDDGRVLLHVPEDSALLAA' A
#
# COMPACT_ATOMS: atom_id res chain seq x y z
N MET A 1 38.15 4.05 -20.83
CA MET A 1 37.47 3.92 -19.52
C MET A 1 36.23 4.79 -19.58
N GLY A 2 35.09 4.17 -19.87
CA GLY A 2 33.83 4.85 -20.13
C GLY A 2 32.88 4.62 -18.96
N GLU A 3 32.58 5.69 -18.25
CA GLU A 3 31.54 5.70 -17.22
C GLU A 3 30.32 6.35 -17.89
N SER A 4 29.54 5.53 -18.60
CA SER A 4 28.25 5.96 -19.14
C SER A 4 27.36 6.24 -17.92
N HIS A 5 27.21 7.50 -17.53
CA HIS A 5 26.21 7.91 -16.56
C HIS A 5 24.85 7.67 -17.21
N THR A 6 24.31 6.47 -17.02
CA THR A 6 22.95 6.13 -17.42
C THR A 6 22.02 7.02 -16.60
N TRP A 7 21.56 8.11 -17.21
CA TRP A 7 20.53 8.95 -16.65
C TRP A 7 19.21 8.18 -16.70
N THR A 8 18.93 7.42 -15.65
CA THR A 8 17.66 6.69 -15.53
C THR A 8 16.57 7.69 -15.17
N ALA A 9 15.57 7.84 -16.03
CA ALA A 9 14.36 8.57 -15.65
C ALA A 9 13.65 7.78 -14.55
N ALA A 10 13.55 8.34 -13.35
CA ALA A 10 12.81 7.75 -12.23
C ALA A 10 11.35 8.26 -12.23
N PRO A 11 10.39 7.44 -11.75
CA PRO A 11 9.03 7.92 -11.54
C PRO A 11 9.02 9.06 -10.51
N ALA A 12 8.09 9.98 -10.67
CA ALA A 12 7.83 11.00 -9.64
C ALA A 12 7.39 10.32 -8.34
N ALA A 13 7.61 10.96 -7.19
CA ALA A 13 7.27 10.41 -5.88
C ALA A 13 5.80 9.93 -5.79
N ALA A 14 4.87 10.66 -6.41
CA ALA A 14 3.46 10.26 -6.46
C ALA A 14 3.23 8.96 -7.26
N GLU A 15 3.93 8.79 -8.38
CA GLU A 15 3.82 7.58 -9.19
C GLU A 15 4.50 6.38 -8.53
N GLN A 16 5.63 6.60 -7.88
CA GLN A 16 6.28 5.57 -7.08
C GLN A 16 5.37 5.13 -5.92
N ALA A 17 4.72 6.06 -5.22
CA ALA A 17 3.78 5.73 -4.16
C ALA A 17 2.60 4.89 -4.66
N ARG A 18 1.99 5.27 -5.81
CA ARG A 18 0.92 4.48 -6.45
C ARG A 18 1.38 3.09 -6.88
N SER A 19 2.57 3.00 -7.49
CA SER A 19 3.15 1.72 -7.92
C SER A 19 3.41 0.79 -6.73
N VAL A 20 3.96 1.33 -5.63
CA VAL A 20 4.19 0.55 -4.40
C VAL A 20 2.86 0.10 -3.80
N LEU A 21 1.88 0.99 -3.70
CA LEU A 21 0.56 0.67 -3.17
C LEU A 21 -0.13 -0.42 -3.99
N ALA A 22 -0.06 -0.34 -5.32
CA ALA A 22 -0.65 -1.33 -6.22
C ALA A 22 0.05 -2.70 -6.17
N ALA A 23 1.34 -2.74 -5.83
CA ALA A 23 2.12 -3.97 -5.70
C ALA A 23 2.12 -4.55 -4.27
N ALA A 24 1.58 -3.83 -3.29
CA ALA A 24 1.58 -4.27 -1.90
C ALA A 24 0.66 -5.49 -1.70
N TRP A 25 1.14 -6.46 -0.93
CA TRP A 25 0.37 -7.65 -0.57
C TRP A 25 -0.09 -7.64 0.89
N SER A 26 0.53 -6.80 1.74
CA SER A 26 0.10 -6.59 3.12
C SER A 26 -0.10 -5.11 3.43
N CYS A 27 -0.95 -4.82 4.41
CA CYS A 27 -1.16 -3.48 4.93
C CYS A 27 -1.30 -3.52 6.45
N ALA A 28 -0.71 -2.54 7.13
CA ALA A 28 -0.95 -2.31 8.54
C ALA A 28 -1.88 -1.11 8.72
N VAL A 29 -2.94 -1.27 9.51
CA VAL A 29 -3.98 -0.28 9.75
C VAL A 29 -3.95 0.12 11.21
N THR A 30 -4.03 1.42 11.47
CA THR A 30 -4.08 1.98 12.82
C THR A 30 -5.39 2.72 13.00
N ALA A 31 -6.14 2.37 14.04
CA ALA A 31 -7.41 3.00 14.43
C ALA A 31 -7.43 3.25 15.95
N GLU A 32 -8.55 3.79 16.46
CA GLU A 32 -8.71 4.11 17.89
C GLU A 32 -8.53 2.87 18.80
N GLY A 33 -8.80 1.67 18.28
CA GLY A 33 -8.61 0.38 18.95
C GLY A 33 -7.21 -0.25 18.87
N GLY A 34 -6.26 0.36 18.14
CA GLY A 34 -4.90 -0.15 18.00
C GLY A 34 -4.43 -0.32 16.56
N ARG A 35 -3.44 -1.19 16.37
CA ARG A 35 -2.83 -1.47 15.07
C ARG A 35 -2.97 -2.94 14.72
N GLU A 36 -3.50 -3.21 13.54
CA GLU A 36 -3.66 -4.55 12.98
C GLU A 36 -2.92 -4.68 11.64
N GLU A 37 -2.43 -5.88 11.33
CA GLU A 37 -1.76 -6.19 10.06
C GLU A 37 -2.57 -7.22 9.29
N PHE A 38 -2.83 -6.93 8.02
CA PHE A 38 -3.60 -7.77 7.13
C PHE A 38 -2.78 -8.16 5.90
N VAL A 39 -2.81 -9.44 5.57
CA VAL A 39 -2.12 -10.03 4.41
C VAL A 39 -3.17 -10.49 3.40
N GLY A 40 -3.08 -10.03 2.17
CA GLY A 40 -4.03 -10.37 1.09
C GLY A 40 -5.46 -9.87 1.30
N ALA A 41 -5.72 -9.07 2.34
CA ALA A 41 -7.06 -8.59 2.67
C ALA A 41 -7.38 -7.22 2.08
N HIS A 42 -6.45 -6.60 1.35
CA HIS A 42 -6.67 -5.29 0.73
C HIS A 42 -6.52 -5.37 -0.79
N THR A 43 -7.27 -4.51 -1.47
CA THR A 43 -7.15 -4.29 -2.91
C THR A 43 -7.16 -2.78 -3.19
N VAL A 44 -6.50 -2.38 -4.27
CA VAL A 44 -6.53 -0.99 -4.75
C VAL A 44 -7.50 -0.92 -5.91
N THR A 45 -8.47 -0.03 -5.84
CA THR A 45 -9.45 0.21 -6.89
C THR A 45 -8.87 1.08 -8.01
N ASP A 46 -9.53 1.10 -9.18
CA ASP A 46 -9.08 1.88 -10.34
C ASP A 46 -9.01 3.40 -10.08
N ASP A 47 -9.80 3.90 -9.12
CA ASP A 47 -9.78 5.30 -8.66
C ASP A 47 -8.75 5.57 -7.55
N GLY A 48 -7.92 4.58 -7.21
CA GLY A 48 -6.81 4.70 -6.27
C GLY A 48 -7.20 4.58 -4.79
N ARG A 49 -8.40 4.07 -4.48
CA ARG A 49 -8.82 3.81 -3.10
C ARG A 49 -8.36 2.44 -2.63
N VAL A 50 -8.11 2.31 -1.34
CA VAL A 50 -7.82 1.03 -0.70
C VAL A 50 -9.10 0.46 -0.12
N LEU A 51 -9.52 -0.71 -0.60
CA LEU A 51 -10.61 -1.48 -0.03
C LEU A 51 -10.02 -2.59 0.85
N LEU A 52 -10.31 -2.54 2.14
CA LEU A 52 -9.90 -3.55 3.11
C LEU A 52 -11.08 -4.47 3.46
N HIS A 53 -10.88 -5.77 3.30
CA HIS A 53 -11.80 -6.79 3.77
C HIS A 53 -11.42 -7.18 5.20
N VAL A 54 -12.16 -6.64 6.16
CA VAL A 54 -11.91 -6.83 7.59
C VAL A 54 -12.59 -8.13 8.07
N PRO A 55 -11.86 -9.07 8.69
CA PRO A 55 -12.43 -10.23 9.35
C PRO A 55 -13.45 -9.85 10.43
N GLU A 56 -14.47 -10.69 10.65
CA GLU A 56 -15.56 -10.41 11.60
C GLU A 56 -15.08 -10.27 13.07
N ASP A 57 -13.91 -10.82 13.40
CA ASP A 57 -13.29 -10.78 14.72
C ASP A 57 -12.27 -9.63 14.89
N SER A 58 -12.09 -8.78 13.88
CA SER A 58 -11.12 -7.69 13.92
C SER A 58 -11.58 -6.56 14.84
N ALA A 59 -10.62 -6.00 15.60
CA ALA A 59 -10.88 -4.88 16.50
C ALA A 59 -11.25 -3.61 15.73
N LEU A 60 -10.88 -3.50 14.44
CA LEU A 60 -11.32 -2.42 13.55
C LEU A 60 -12.85 -2.30 13.46
N LEU A 61 -13.62 -3.38 13.63
CA LEU A 61 -15.09 -3.31 13.59
C LEU A 61 -15.69 -2.64 14.84
N ALA A 62 -14.93 -2.57 15.93
CA ALA A 62 -15.33 -1.96 17.19
C ALA A 62 -14.73 -0.56 17.41
N ALA A 63 -13.91 -0.09 16.46
CA ALA A 63 -13.19 1.18 16.52
C ALA A 63 -14.04 2.37 16.07
#